data_AF-A0A540NPB2-F1
#
_entry.id   AF-A0A540NPB2-F1
#
_cell.length_a   1.000
_cell.length_b   1.000
_cell.length_c   1.000
_cell.angle_alpha   90.00
_cell.angle_beta   90.00
_cell.angle_gamma   90.00
#
_symmetry.space_group_name_H-M   'P 1'
#
loop_
_entity.id
_entity.type
_entity.pdbx_description
1 polymer ?
#
loop_
_entity_poly.entity_id
_entity_poly.type
_entity_poly.pdbx_seq_one_letter_code
_entity_poly.pdbx_strand_id
1 'polypeptide(L)'
;SLSPTSLSKSGNSVLIQWSGIDSPSRLDWLGIYSLPSSHHDNFIGYKFLSSAPTWKSGSGSISLPLVNLRFNYSFPIFRWNESEVDPNHLDQDYNPLLGTAHLLATSDDELSFESGRVPDQIHLAYTDEDDEMRVMFVTPDGAGEEEGLLW
;
A
#
# COMPACT_ATOMS: atom_id res chain seq x y z
N SER A 1 -10.69 10.15 -4.56
CA SER A 1 -10.51 10.89 -3.30
C SER A 1 -10.23 9.93 -2.15
N LEU A 2 -9.64 10.44 -1.08
CA LEU A 2 -9.24 9.68 0.10
C LEU A 2 -9.97 10.22 1.34
N SER A 3 -10.37 9.35 2.26
CA SER A 3 -10.94 9.74 3.55
C SER A 3 -10.62 8.69 4.61
N PRO A 4 -9.79 9.02 5.63
CA PRO A 4 -9.02 10.26 5.80
C PRO A 4 -7.80 10.32 4.85
N THR A 5 -7.10 11.46 4.82
CA THR A 5 -5.78 11.62 4.16
C THR A 5 -4.60 11.39 5.13
N SER A 6 -4.86 11.23 6.43
CA SER A 6 -3.85 10.88 7.43
C SER A 6 -4.34 9.78 8.35
N LEU A 7 -3.49 8.79 8.65
CA LEU A 7 -3.78 7.70 9.58
C LEU A 7 -2.88 7.78 10.81
N SER A 8 -3.43 7.54 12.00
CA SER A 8 -2.67 7.63 13.26
C SER A 8 -1.80 6.41 13.56
N LYS A 9 -2.18 5.22 13.05
CA LYS A 9 -1.43 3.98 13.29
C LYS A 9 -1.67 2.92 12.22
N SER A 10 -0.71 1.99 12.12
CA SER A 10 -0.84 0.77 11.32
C SER A 10 -2.13 -0.01 11.63
N GLY A 11 -2.73 -0.59 10.60
CA GLY A 11 -4.00 -1.31 10.65
C GLY A 11 -5.25 -0.43 10.59
N ASN A 12 -5.11 0.90 10.65
CA ASN A 12 -6.23 1.81 10.37
C ASN A 12 -6.57 1.81 8.88
N SER A 13 -7.85 2.00 8.58
CA SER A 13 -8.34 1.92 7.21
C SER A 13 -8.52 3.30 6.59
N VAL A 14 -8.16 3.41 5.32
CA VAL A 14 -8.56 4.52 4.44
C VAL A 14 -9.75 4.10 3.58
N LEU A 15 -10.70 5.01 3.37
CA LEU A 15 -11.73 4.89 2.34
C LEU A 15 -11.24 5.58 1.07
N ILE A 16 -11.09 4.80 0.01
CA ILE A 16 -10.68 5.26 -1.32
C ILE A 16 -11.92 5.25 -2.19
N GLN A 17 -12.20 6.37 -2.85
CA GLN A 17 -13.39 6.54 -3.68
C GLN A 17 -13.00 7.06 -5.06
N TRP A 18 -13.68 6.57 -6.08
CA TRP A 18 -13.50 7.01 -7.47
C TRP A 18 -14.84 7.17 -8.16
N SER A 19 -14.84 7.96 -9.22
CA SER A 19 -15.95 8.15 -10.14
C SER A 19 -15.40 8.58 -11.50
N GLY A 20 -16.23 8.49 -12.55
CA GLY A 20 -15.87 8.95 -13.89
C GLY A 20 -14.94 8.01 -14.66
N ILE A 21 -14.87 6.72 -14.31
CA ILE A 21 -14.18 5.74 -15.16
C ILE A 21 -15.06 5.42 -16.37
N ASP A 22 -14.59 5.80 -17.55
CA ASP A 22 -15.26 5.49 -18.81
C ASP A 22 -15.07 4.02 -19.19
N SER A 23 -16.16 3.38 -19.62
CA SER A 23 -16.22 1.96 -20.02
C SER A 23 -15.54 1.01 -19.00
N PRO A 24 -16.08 0.88 -17.77
CA PRO A 24 -15.43 0.10 -16.72
C PRO A 24 -15.17 -1.35 -17.12
N SER A 25 -13.99 -1.85 -16.78
CA SER A 25 -13.57 -3.24 -17.00
C SER A 25 -13.46 -4.01 -15.68
N ARG A 26 -13.64 -5.33 -15.74
CA ARG A 26 -13.41 -6.21 -14.58
C ARG A 26 -11.93 -6.26 -14.17
N LEU A 27 -11.04 -5.96 -15.12
CA LEU A 27 -9.60 -5.92 -14.91
C LEU A 27 -9.08 -4.53 -14.56
N ASP A 28 -9.95 -3.51 -14.48
CA ASP A 28 -9.53 -2.22 -13.92
C ASP A 28 -9.13 -2.42 -12.45
N TRP A 29 -8.00 -1.87 -12.05
CA TRP A 29 -7.40 -2.13 -10.74
C TRP A 29 -6.81 -0.88 -10.10
N LEU A 30 -6.86 -0.86 -8.78
CA LEU A 30 -6.27 0.13 -7.90
C LEU A 30 -4.90 -0.38 -7.46
N GLY A 31 -3.84 0.35 -7.79
CA GLY A 31 -2.51 0.07 -7.28
C GLY A 31 -2.30 0.68 -5.90
N ILE A 32 -1.46 0.04 -5.09
CA ILE A 32 -1.05 0.50 -3.77
C ILE A 32 0.44 0.74 -3.81
N TYR A 33 0.86 1.98 -3.58
CA TYR A 33 2.27 2.38 -3.57
C TYR A 33 2.59 3.01 -2.23
N SER A 34 3.80 2.78 -1.74
CA SER A 34 4.41 3.57 -0.67
C SER A 34 5.70 4.14 -1.25
N LEU A 35 5.85 5.46 -1.21
CA LEU A 35 6.66 6.29 -2.13
C LEU A 35 5.92 6.59 -3.46
N PRO A 36 5.14 7.68 -3.51
CA PRO A 36 4.28 8.01 -4.65
C PRO A 36 5.01 8.27 -5.97
N SER A 37 6.30 8.57 -5.93
CA SER A 37 7.16 8.76 -7.10
C SER A 37 7.73 7.47 -7.69
N SER A 38 7.37 6.31 -7.15
CA SER A 38 7.81 5.01 -7.64
C SER A 38 7.35 4.77 -9.08
N HIS A 39 8.16 4.02 -9.85
CA HIS A 39 7.74 3.53 -11.16
C HIS A 39 6.45 2.69 -11.02
N HIS A 40 5.55 2.75 -12.01
CA HIS A 40 4.25 2.05 -11.91
C HIS A 40 4.39 0.52 -11.76
N ASP A 41 5.51 -0.06 -12.16
CA ASP A 41 5.74 -1.51 -11.98
C ASP A 41 6.11 -1.89 -10.53
N ASN A 42 6.34 -0.90 -9.67
CA ASN A 42 6.78 -1.09 -8.28
C ASN A 42 5.63 -0.89 -7.27
N PHE A 43 4.43 -1.36 -7.60
CA PHE A 43 3.33 -1.41 -6.64
C PHE A 43 3.63 -2.46 -5.55
N ILE A 44 3.22 -2.18 -4.31
CA ILE A 44 3.37 -3.09 -3.16
C ILE A 44 2.11 -3.92 -2.90
N GLY A 45 1.04 -3.64 -3.65
CA GLY A 45 -0.22 -4.38 -3.60
C GLY A 45 -1.24 -3.80 -4.58
N TYR A 46 -2.37 -4.47 -4.71
CA TYR A 46 -3.45 -4.05 -5.61
C TYR A 46 -4.83 -4.51 -5.15
N LYS A 47 -5.87 -3.91 -5.73
CA LYS A 47 -7.24 -4.40 -5.69
C LYS A 47 -7.95 -4.18 -7.02
N PHE A 48 -8.65 -5.19 -7.53
CA PHE A 48 -9.56 -4.97 -8.66
C PHE A 48 -10.72 -4.07 -8.26
N LEU A 49 -11.05 -3.08 -9.10
CA LEU A 49 -12.21 -2.22 -8.87
C LEU A 49 -13.51 -3.03 -8.89
N SER A 50 -13.51 -4.17 -9.58
CA SER A 50 -14.65 -5.09 -9.65
C SER A 50 -15.09 -5.65 -8.29
N SER A 51 -14.28 -5.51 -7.23
CA SER A 51 -14.68 -5.87 -5.87
C SER A 51 -15.71 -4.91 -5.26
N ALA A 52 -15.81 -3.67 -5.76
CA ALA A 52 -16.77 -2.68 -5.27
C ALA A 52 -18.12 -2.85 -5.99
N PRO A 53 -19.27 -3.02 -5.30
CA PRO A 53 -20.55 -3.35 -5.95
C PRO A 53 -20.99 -2.42 -7.09
N THR A 54 -20.60 -1.14 -7.03
CA THR A 54 -21.00 -0.10 -7.98
C THR A 54 -20.04 0.07 -9.16
N TRP A 55 -18.94 -0.69 -9.23
CA TRP A 55 -17.85 -0.48 -10.20
C TRP A 55 -18.32 -0.33 -11.66
N LYS A 56 -19.38 -1.04 -12.05
CA LYS A 56 -19.96 -1.01 -13.40
C LYS A 56 -20.50 0.35 -13.81
N SER A 57 -20.83 1.24 -12.87
CA SER A 57 -21.23 2.62 -13.16
C SER A 57 -20.04 3.57 -13.34
N GLY A 58 -18.81 3.06 -13.30
CA GLY A 58 -17.58 3.85 -13.35
C GLY A 58 -17.25 4.54 -12.03
N SER A 59 -17.95 4.17 -10.96
CA SER A 59 -17.75 4.73 -9.62
C SER A 59 -17.74 3.64 -8.56
N GLY A 60 -17.02 3.86 -7.48
CA GLY A 60 -16.99 2.92 -6.37
C GLY A 60 -16.12 3.36 -5.22
N SER A 61 -16.07 2.49 -4.22
CA SER A 61 -15.25 2.71 -3.04
C SER A 61 -14.71 1.40 -2.50
N ILE A 62 -13.51 1.47 -1.93
CA ILE A 62 -12.83 0.36 -1.27
C ILE A 62 -12.25 0.89 0.03
N SER A 63 -12.39 0.13 1.11
CA SER A 63 -11.71 0.41 2.38
C SER A 63 -10.54 -0.56 2.57
N LEU A 64 -9.36 -0.02 2.87
CA LEU A 64 -8.13 -0.80 3.01
C LEU A 64 -7.44 -0.48 4.34
N PRO A 65 -7.14 -1.47 5.19
CA PRO A 65 -6.19 -1.27 6.29
C PRO A 65 -4.79 -1.11 5.72
N LEU A 66 -4.04 -0.12 6.20
CA LEU A 66 -2.66 0.13 5.76
C LEU A 66 -1.67 -0.04 6.91
N VAL A 67 -0.46 -0.44 6.57
CA VAL A 67 0.69 -0.49 7.49
C VAL A 67 1.51 0.77 7.29
N ASN A 68 2.08 1.33 8.35
CA ASN A 68 3.01 2.44 8.22
C ASN A 68 4.35 1.95 7.68
N LEU A 69 4.56 2.13 6.38
CA LEU A 69 5.83 1.84 5.69
C LEU A 69 6.74 3.07 5.61
N ARG A 70 6.42 4.14 6.35
CA ARG A 70 7.23 5.37 6.53
C ARG A 70 7.37 6.26 5.30
N PHE A 71 6.69 5.93 4.22
CA PHE A 71 6.46 6.82 3.10
C PHE A 71 4.96 7.01 2.89
N ASN A 72 4.61 8.15 2.30
CA ASN A 72 3.24 8.42 1.89
C ASN A 72 2.76 7.35 0.90
N TYR A 73 1.45 7.18 0.87
CA TYR A 73 0.75 6.28 -0.02
C TYR A 73 0.10 7.04 -1.17
N SER A 74 0.11 6.42 -2.35
CA SER A 74 -0.69 6.82 -3.50
C SER A 74 -1.46 5.63 -4.05
N PHE A 75 -2.60 5.93 -4.67
CA PHE A 75 -3.54 4.92 -5.18
C PHE A 75 -3.98 5.21 -6.62
N PRO A 76 -3.06 5.10 -7.60
CA PRO A 76 -3.41 5.21 -9.01
C PRO A 76 -4.31 4.05 -9.44
N ILE A 77 -5.18 4.33 -10.41
CA ILE A 77 -6.06 3.36 -11.04
C ILE A 77 -5.56 3.10 -12.44
N PHE A 78 -5.46 1.82 -12.81
CA PHE A 78 -5.04 1.37 -14.13
C PHE A 78 -6.12 0.55 -14.81
N ARG A 79 -6.10 0.56 -16.13
CA ARG A 79 -6.79 -0.40 -16.98
C ARG A 79 -5.83 -1.48 -17.41
N TRP A 80 -6.23 -2.73 -17.23
CA TRP A 80 -5.53 -3.87 -17.80
C TRP A 80 -6.42 -4.56 -18.83
N ASN A 81 -5.98 -4.62 -20.09
CA ASN A 81 -6.79 -5.21 -21.14
C ASN A 81 -6.59 -6.73 -21.17
N GLU A 82 -7.65 -7.49 -21.43
CA GLU A 82 -7.57 -8.96 -21.52
C GLU A 82 -6.53 -9.42 -22.56
N SER A 83 -6.33 -8.66 -23.64
CA SER A 83 -5.34 -8.94 -24.67
C SER A 83 -3.89 -8.76 -24.23
N GLU A 84 -3.65 -8.08 -23.11
CA GLU A 84 -2.31 -7.78 -22.57
C GLU A 84 -1.94 -8.75 -21.44
N VAL A 85 -2.84 -9.66 -21.07
CA VAL A 85 -2.58 -10.67 -20.05
C VAL A 85 -1.57 -11.67 -20.60
N ASP A 86 -0.35 -11.67 -20.07
CA ASP A 86 0.67 -12.66 -20.40
C ASP A 86 0.60 -13.84 -19.42
N PRO A 87 0.15 -15.03 -19.86
CA PRO A 87 0.06 -16.20 -18.99
C PRO A 87 1.43 -16.76 -18.57
N ASN A 88 2.54 -16.28 -19.14
CA ASN A 88 3.89 -16.72 -18.78
C ASN A 88 4.59 -15.77 -17.80
N HIS A 89 4.04 -14.57 -17.58
CA HIS A 89 4.60 -13.59 -16.67
C HIS A 89 3.79 -13.59 -15.37
N LEU A 90 4.17 -14.48 -14.45
CA LEU A 90 3.41 -14.78 -13.25
C LEU A 90 4.08 -14.28 -11.97
N ASP A 91 3.28 -13.99 -10.94
CA ASP A 91 3.74 -13.75 -9.57
C ASP A 91 4.10 -15.07 -8.84
N GLN A 92 4.48 -14.96 -7.56
CA GLN A 92 4.85 -16.10 -6.72
C GLN A 92 3.70 -17.10 -6.49
N ASP A 93 2.46 -16.65 -6.64
CA ASP A 93 1.24 -17.43 -6.48
C ASP A 93 0.70 -17.94 -7.83
N TYR A 94 1.47 -17.81 -8.91
CA TYR A 94 1.13 -18.19 -10.28
C TYR A 94 -0.03 -17.41 -10.91
N ASN A 95 -0.30 -16.18 -10.46
CA ASN A 95 -1.24 -15.27 -11.12
C ASN A 95 -0.50 -14.39 -12.16
N PRO A 96 -1.10 -14.07 -13.32
CA PRO A 96 -0.48 -13.16 -14.27
C PRO A 96 -0.27 -11.77 -13.67
N LEU A 97 0.91 -11.20 -13.89
CA LEU A 97 1.29 -9.89 -13.37
C LEU A 97 0.50 -8.78 -14.06
N LEU A 98 0.05 -7.81 -13.26
CA LEU A 98 -0.83 -6.73 -13.70
C LEU A 98 -0.11 -5.76 -14.64
N GLY A 99 -0.77 -5.41 -15.74
CA GLY A 99 -0.30 -4.36 -16.64
C GLY A 99 -0.55 -2.95 -16.06
N THR A 100 0.45 -2.09 -16.19
CA THR A 100 0.49 -0.70 -15.67
C THR A 100 0.46 0.36 -16.77
N ALA A 101 0.35 -0.07 -18.04
CA ALA A 101 0.50 0.80 -19.21
C ALA A 101 -0.60 1.88 -19.34
N HIS A 102 -1.81 1.59 -18.85
CA HIS A 102 -2.97 2.47 -19.03
C HIS A 102 -3.41 3.09 -17.70
N LEU A 103 -2.75 4.18 -17.30
CA LEU A 103 -3.17 4.96 -16.13
C LEU A 103 -4.48 5.70 -16.42
N LEU A 104 -5.50 5.44 -15.60
CA LEU A 104 -6.82 6.08 -15.71
C LEU A 104 -6.97 7.30 -14.80
N ALA A 105 -6.49 7.20 -13.56
CA ALA A 105 -6.63 8.25 -12.55
C ALA A 105 -5.57 8.14 -11.46
N THR A 106 -5.33 9.23 -10.76
CA THR A 106 -4.53 9.29 -9.53
C THR A 106 -5.23 10.24 -8.56
N SER A 107 -5.11 10.02 -7.25
CA SER A 107 -5.64 10.97 -6.26
C SER A 107 -4.79 12.24 -6.25
N ASP A 108 -5.43 13.40 -6.12
CA ASP A 108 -4.72 14.67 -5.93
C ASP A 108 -3.99 14.70 -4.57
N ASP A 109 -4.55 14.03 -3.58
CA ASP A 109 -3.96 13.86 -2.25
C ASP A 109 -3.14 12.57 -2.16
N GLU A 110 -2.06 12.63 -1.39
CA GLU A 110 -1.36 11.45 -0.87
C GLU A 110 -1.88 11.14 0.54
N LEU A 111 -1.81 9.87 0.94
CA LEU A 111 -2.11 9.49 2.32
C LEU A 111 -0.83 9.38 3.13
N SER A 112 -0.77 10.10 4.24
CA SER A 112 0.34 10.03 5.21
C SER A 112 -0.04 9.23 6.45
N PHE A 113 0.96 8.78 7.19
CA PHE A 113 0.78 8.44 8.60
C PHE A 113 1.15 9.66 9.45
N GLU A 114 0.43 9.87 10.55
CA GLU A 114 0.76 10.92 11.50
C GLU A 114 2.21 10.75 11.96
N SER A 115 2.98 11.83 11.92
CA SER A 115 4.42 11.80 12.21
C SER A 115 4.66 11.58 13.69
N GLY A 116 4.69 10.32 14.10
CA GLY A 116 5.21 9.89 15.38
C GLY A 116 6.56 9.22 15.18
N ARG A 117 7.59 9.62 15.94
CA ARG A 117 8.83 8.83 16.11
C ARG A 117 8.56 7.58 16.96
N VAL A 118 7.51 6.85 16.62
CA VAL A 118 7.02 5.72 17.40
C VAL A 118 7.58 4.45 16.77
N PRO A 119 8.18 3.55 17.57
CA PRO A 119 8.48 2.19 17.13
C PRO A 119 7.25 1.52 16.51
N ASP A 120 7.43 0.88 15.36
CA ASP A 120 6.38 0.07 14.73
C ASP A 120 6.93 -1.31 14.37
N GLN A 121 6.06 -2.24 14.02
CA GLN A 121 6.40 -3.62 13.62
C GLN A 121 7.27 -4.33 14.67
N ILE A 122 6.73 -4.42 15.90
CA ILE A 122 7.40 -5.10 17.02
C ILE A 122 7.42 -6.61 16.76
N HIS A 123 8.59 -7.21 16.84
CA HIS A 123 8.84 -8.65 16.75
C HIS A 123 9.54 -9.13 18.02
N LEU A 124 9.11 -10.28 18.53
CA LEU A 124 9.74 -10.97 19.65
C LEU A 124 10.45 -12.21 19.15
N ALA A 125 11.63 -12.48 19.70
CA ALA A 125 12.38 -13.70 19.43
C ALA A 125 13.02 -14.23 20.72
N TYR A 126 13.12 -15.55 20.83
CA TYR A 126 13.95 -16.18 21.86
C TYR A 126 15.42 -15.83 21.65
N THR A 127 16.16 -15.83 22.74
CA THR A 127 17.63 -15.79 22.71
C THR A 127 18.18 -17.16 23.08
N ASP A 128 19.49 -17.26 23.27
CA ASP A 128 20.13 -18.48 23.73
C ASP A 128 19.96 -18.70 25.25
N GLU A 129 19.50 -17.68 25.99
CA GLU A 129 19.25 -17.75 27.44
C GLU A 129 17.74 -17.93 27.73
N ASP A 130 17.42 -18.82 28.68
CA ASP A 130 16.05 -19.23 29.00
C ASP A 130 15.20 -18.11 29.62
N ASP A 131 15.81 -17.04 30.13
CA ASP A 131 15.17 -15.89 30.77
C ASP A 131 15.31 -14.57 30.00
N GLU A 132 15.77 -14.62 28.75
CA GLU A 132 15.94 -13.43 27.89
C GLU A 132 15.10 -13.52 26.60
N MET A 133 14.46 -12.40 26.24
CA MET A 133 13.79 -12.22 24.95
C MET A 133 14.35 -11.00 24.21
N ARG A 134 14.51 -11.15 22.90
CA ARG A 134 14.88 -10.06 22.00
C ARG A 134 13.63 -9.36 21.47
N VAL A 135 13.59 -8.05 21.62
CA VAL A 135 12.58 -7.17 21.00
C VAL A 135 13.20 -6.45 19.82
N MET A 136 12.63 -6.60 18.63
CA MET A 136 13.02 -5.88 17.42
C MET A 136 11.87 -5.00 16.97
N PHE A 137 12.17 -3.79 16.50
CA PHE A 137 11.19 -2.84 15.99
C PHE A 137 11.83 -1.96 14.92
N VAL A 138 11.01 -1.27 14.16
CA VAL A 138 11.46 -0.34 13.12
C VAL A 138 11.24 1.09 13.60
N THR A 139 12.15 2.01 13.28
CA THR A 139 12.06 3.47 13.54
C THR A 139 12.24 4.29 12.26
N PRO A 140 11.80 5.58 12.23
CA PRO A 140 11.96 6.43 11.05
C PRO A 140 13.40 6.85 10.79
N ASP A 141 14.15 7.10 11.87
CA ASP A 141 15.55 7.46 11.80
C ASP A 141 16.38 6.20 12.05
N GLY A 142 17.46 6.02 11.28
CA GLY A 142 18.56 5.16 11.71
C GLY A 142 19.13 5.77 12.98
N ALA A 143 19.42 4.96 13.98
CA ALA A 143 20.15 5.42 15.15
C ALA A 143 21.50 5.97 14.67
N GLY A 144 21.58 7.29 14.47
CA GLY A 144 22.84 7.98 14.56
C GLY A 144 23.32 7.77 15.99
N GLU A 145 24.56 7.33 16.12
CA GLU A 145 25.29 7.18 17.38
C GLU A 145 24.95 8.31 18.37
N GLU A 146 24.09 8.03 19.33
CA GLU A 146 24.24 8.60 20.67
C GLU A 146 24.61 7.44 21.59
N GLU A 147 25.89 7.07 21.52
CA GLU A 147 26.65 6.56 22.66
C GLU A 147 26.56 7.61 23.78
N GLY A 148 25.47 7.57 24.52
CA GLY A 148 25.26 8.30 25.76
C GLY A 148 25.41 7.35 26.94
N LEU A 149 26.66 7.00 27.26
CA LEU A 149 27.01 6.46 28.57
C LEU A 149 26.40 7.34 29.66
N LEU A 150 25.41 6.84 30.38
CA LEU A 150 25.09 7.31 31.72
C LEU A 150 24.87 6.10 32.63
N TRP A 151 25.79 6.05 33.59
CA TRP A 151 26.06 5.09 34.65
C TRP A 151 24.83 4.58 35.42
#